data_AF-A0A1Y1MF46-F1
#
_entry.id   AF-A0A1Y1MF46-F1
#
_cell.length_a   1.000
_cell.length_b   1.000
_cell.length_c   1.000
_cell.angle_alpha   90.00
_cell.angle_beta   90.00
_cell.angle_gamma   90.00
#
_symmetry.space_group_name_H-M   'P 1'
#
loop_
_entity.id
_entity.type
_entity.pdbx_description
1 polymer ?
#
loop_
_entity_poly.entity_id
_entity_poly.type
_entity_poly.pdbx_seq_one_letter_code
_entity_poly.pdbx_strand_id
1 'polypeptide(L)'
;CDYVTNNKYTFKYHLLKHKDSKDFKCANCDYGTSNKRNLKQHLLTHRASKDFNCAVCDYGTNFKFSYKRHLLIHKVSKEFKCAVCDYETNDKTRFKRHPLKHKISK
;
A
#
# COMPACT_ATOMS: atom_id res chain seq x y z
N CYS A 1 14.21 -13.35 -11.65
CA CYS A 1 13.03 -13.71 -10.82
C CYS A 1 12.05 -14.49 -11.70
N ASP A 2 11.29 -15.42 -11.12
CA ASP A 2 10.43 -16.34 -11.88
C ASP A 2 9.02 -15.76 -12.12
N TYR A 3 8.94 -14.46 -12.36
CA TYR A 3 7.66 -13.78 -12.57
C TYR A 3 7.09 -14.10 -13.96
N VAL A 4 5.90 -14.68 -13.99
CA VAL A 4 5.20 -15.06 -15.22
C VAL A 4 3.83 -14.38 -15.29
N THR A 5 3.46 -13.89 -16.46
CA THR A 5 2.12 -13.37 -16.76
C THR A 5 1.84 -13.50 -18.25
N ASN A 6 0.58 -13.74 -18.61
CA ASN A 6 0.11 -13.71 -20.00
C ASN A 6 -0.22 -12.28 -20.48
N ASN A 7 -0.17 -11.27 -19.60
CA ASN A 7 -0.48 -9.90 -19.94
C ASN A 7 0.81 -9.11 -20.28
N LYS A 8 0.96 -8.74 -21.55
CA LYS A 8 2.11 -7.99 -22.07
C LYS A 8 2.33 -6.65 -21.34
N TYR A 9 1.26 -5.94 -20.98
CA TYR A 9 1.37 -4.66 -20.24
C TYR A 9 1.91 -4.88 -18.84
N THR A 10 1.40 -5.90 -18.13
CA THR A 10 1.87 -6.25 -16.80
C THR A 10 3.32 -6.73 -16.82
N PHE A 11 3.72 -7.50 -17.85
CA PHE A 11 5.11 -7.91 -18.03
C PHE A 11 6.04 -6.71 -18.24
N LYS A 12 5.70 -5.79 -19.15
CA LYS A 12 6.47 -4.54 -19.35
C LYS A 12 6.59 -3.73 -18.06
N TYR A 13 5.50 -3.62 -17.31
CA TYR A 13 5.50 -2.93 -16.01
C TYR A 13 6.39 -3.62 -14.98
N HIS A 14 6.39 -4.96 -14.96
CA HIS A 14 7.27 -5.74 -14.09
C HIS A 14 8.75 -5.48 -14.40
N LEU A 15 9.13 -5.44 -15.68
CA LEU A 15 10.52 -5.19 -16.10
C LEU A 15 11.07 -3.86 -15.56
N LEU A 16 10.23 -2.84 -15.37
CA LEU A 16 10.64 -1.56 -14.77
C LEU A 16 11.19 -1.71 -13.35
N LYS A 17 10.84 -2.78 -12.62
CA LYS A 17 11.37 -3.04 -11.27
C LYS A 17 12.82 -3.48 -11.25
N HIS A 18 13.29 -4.08 -12.36
CA HIS A 18 14.68 -4.51 -12.53
C HIS A 18 15.53 -3.44 -13.20
N LYS A 19 14.94 -2.30 -13.55
CA LYS A 19 15.66 -1.19 -14.15
C LYS A 19 16.28 -0.33 -13.04
N ASP A 20 17.60 -0.24 -13.03
CA ASP A 20 18.33 0.59 -12.07
C ASP A 20 18.18 2.09 -12.37
N SER A 21 17.86 2.45 -13.62
CA SER A 21 17.69 3.85 -14.00
C SER A 21 16.39 4.45 -13.44
N LYS A 22 16.52 5.59 -12.77
CA LYS A 22 15.42 6.39 -12.23
C LYS A 22 15.10 7.54 -13.18
N ASP A 23 14.50 7.21 -14.31
CA ASP A 23 14.23 8.18 -15.39
C ASP A 23 13.25 9.29 -14.97
N PHE A 24 12.39 9.01 -13.99
CA PHE A 24 11.42 9.96 -13.47
C PHE A 24 11.83 10.40 -12.06
N LYS A 25 12.27 11.65 -11.93
CA LYS A 25 12.71 12.24 -10.66
C LYS A 25 11.66 13.22 -10.13
N CYS A 26 11.51 13.28 -8.81
CA CYS A 26 10.77 14.33 -8.14
C CYS A 26 11.58 15.63 -8.16
N ALA A 27 10.92 16.76 -8.36
CA ALA A 27 11.57 18.08 -8.31
C ALA A 27 11.69 18.61 -6.87
N ASN A 28 10.97 17.99 -5.92
CA ASN A 28 10.81 18.49 -4.55
C ASN A 28 11.58 17.66 -3.50
N CYS A 29 12.19 16.54 -3.91
CA CYS A 29 13.02 15.67 -3.06
C CYS A 29 13.82 14.67 -3.92
N ASP A 30 14.66 13.87 -3.28
CA ASP A 30 15.55 12.88 -3.95
C ASP A 30 14.82 11.63 -4.47
N TYR A 31 13.49 11.58 -4.42
CA TYR A 31 12.74 10.44 -4.92
C TYR A 31 12.88 10.32 -6.44
N GLY A 32 13.19 9.12 -6.91
CA GLY A 32 13.22 8.80 -8.33
C GLY A 32 12.75 7.38 -8.60
N THR A 33 12.16 7.16 -9.77
CA THR A 33 11.60 5.86 -10.18
C THR A 33 11.72 5.67 -11.69
N SER A 34 11.80 4.42 -12.13
CA SER A 34 11.71 4.01 -13.54
C SER A 34 10.29 4.07 -14.10
N ASN A 35 9.29 4.42 -13.28
CA ASN A 35 7.88 4.31 -13.61
C ASN A 35 7.11 5.63 -13.36
N LYS A 36 6.63 6.24 -14.45
CA LYS A 36 5.86 7.49 -14.42
C LYS A 36 4.62 7.44 -13.51
N ARG A 37 3.93 6.30 -13.43
CA ARG A 37 2.76 6.14 -12.54
C ARG A 37 3.16 6.24 -11.07
N ASN A 38 4.29 5.67 -10.71
CA ASN A 38 4.82 5.75 -9.35
C ASN A 38 5.22 7.18 -9.00
N LEU A 39 5.85 7.92 -9.94
CA LEU A 39 6.16 9.35 -9.71
C LEU A 39 4.87 10.15 -9.47
N LYS A 40 3.85 10.00 -10.34
CA LYS A 40 2.55 10.67 -10.14
C LYS A 40 1.93 10.38 -8.78
N GLN A 41 1.99 9.12 -8.34
CA GLN A 41 1.50 8.71 -7.03
C GLN A 41 2.33 9.32 -5.90
N HIS A 42 3.66 9.34 -6.04
CA HIS A 42 4.57 9.96 -5.08
C HIS A 42 4.31 11.46 -4.94
N LEU A 43 4.04 12.20 -6.03
CA LEU A 43 3.73 13.63 -5.95
C LEU A 43 2.52 13.95 -5.05
N LEU A 44 1.63 12.98 -4.82
CA LEU A 44 0.53 13.13 -3.86
C LEU A 44 1.00 13.25 -2.40
N THR A 45 2.22 12.83 -2.07
CA THR A 45 2.79 12.98 -0.72
C THR A 45 3.21 14.42 -0.43
N HIS A 46 3.54 15.20 -1.47
CA HIS A 46 3.89 16.61 -1.34
C HIS A 46 2.68 17.53 -1.26
N ARG A 47 1.47 17.03 -1.53
CA ARG A 47 0.23 17.83 -1.39
C ARG A 47 -0.12 18.01 0.08
N ALA A 48 -0.30 19.28 0.46
CA ALA A 48 -0.80 19.66 1.78
C ALA A 48 -2.25 19.21 1.96
N SER A 49 -3.11 19.43 0.96
CA SER A 49 -4.50 18.97 0.98
C SER A 49 -4.60 17.45 0.95
N LYS A 50 -5.65 16.93 1.61
CA LYS A 50 -6.03 15.52 1.58
C LYS A 50 -7.33 15.35 0.78
N ASP A 51 -7.27 14.58 -0.29
CA ASP A 51 -8.41 14.34 -1.19
C ASP A 51 -9.48 13.41 -0.58
N PHE A 52 -9.09 12.57 0.37
CA PHE A 52 -10.00 11.64 1.06
C PHE A 52 -9.94 11.85 2.57
N ASN A 53 -11.00 12.44 3.13
CA ASN A 53 -11.14 12.70 4.56
C ASN A 53 -12.19 11.77 5.17
N CYS A 54 -11.90 11.25 6.35
CA CYS A 54 -12.87 10.48 7.11
C CYS A 54 -13.92 11.41 7.70
N ALA A 55 -15.19 11.01 7.62
CA ALA A 55 -16.29 11.76 8.23
C ALA A 55 -16.45 11.51 9.74
N VAL A 56 -15.71 10.55 10.29
CA VAL A 56 -15.87 10.07 11.68
C VAL A 56 -14.68 10.47 12.57
N CYS A 57 -13.53 10.80 11.97
CA CYS A 57 -12.35 11.26 12.69
C CYS A 57 -11.45 12.11 11.78
N ASP A 58 -10.38 12.69 12.33
CA ASP A 58 -9.49 13.61 11.61
C ASP A 58 -8.54 12.94 10.61
N TYR A 59 -8.77 11.67 10.25
CA TYR A 59 -7.92 10.97 9.29
C TYR A 59 -8.16 11.47 7.87
N GLY A 60 -7.11 12.02 7.24
CA GLY A 60 -7.08 12.41 5.83
C GLY A 60 -5.94 11.74 5.06
N THR A 61 -6.18 11.37 3.80
CA THR A 61 -5.14 10.83 2.91
C THR A 61 -5.37 11.21 1.44
N ASN A 62 -4.30 11.23 0.64
CA ASN A 62 -4.38 11.37 -0.82
C ASN A 62 -4.50 10.02 -1.55
N PHE A 63 -4.49 8.91 -0.80
CA PHE A 63 -4.52 7.57 -1.39
C PHE A 63 -5.85 6.87 -1.13
N LYS A 64 -6.67 6.72 -2.18
CA LYS A 64 -7.97 6.03 -2.13
C LYS A 64 -7.92 4.66 -1.46
N PHE A 65 -6.89 3.86 -1.73
CA PHE A 65 -6.71 2.54 -1.11
C PHE A 65 -6.49 2.65 0.40
N SER A 66 -5.64 3.60 0.84
CA SER A 66 -5.40 3.85 2.26
C SER A 66 -6.68 4.32 2.95
N TYR A 67 -7.48 5.18 2.31
CA TYR A 67 -8.78 5.61 2.82
C TYR A 67 -9.74 4.43 3.01
N LYS A 68 -9.95 3.60 1.97
CA LYS A 68 -10.80 2.41 2.07
C LYS A 68 -10.37 1.46 3.19
N ARG A 69 -9.07 1.25 3.33
CA ARG A 69 -8.50 0.42 4.40
C ARG A 69 -8.69 1.06 5.78
N HIS A 70 -8.53 2.38 5.88
CA HIS A 70 -8.79 3.12 7.12
C HIS A 70 -10.24 2.95 7.58
N LEU A 71 -11.23 3.03 6.68
CA LEU A 71 -12.64 2.85 7.05
C LEU A 71 -12.95 1.50 7.75
N LEU A 72 -12.08 0.49 7.59
CA LEU A 72 -12.21 -0.79 8.27
C LEU A 72 -11.99 -0.72 9.78
N ILE A 73 -11.33 0.34 10.28
CA ILE A 73 -11.14 0.52 11.73
C ILE A 73 -12.44 0.88 12.43
N HIS A 74 -13.31 1.64 11.75
CA HIS A 74 -14.61 2.09 12.26
C HIS A 74 -15.68 0.99 12.23
N LYS A 75 -15.40 -0.14 11.57
CA LYS A 75 -16.26 -1.32 11.63
C LYS A 75 -16.10 -2.01 12.99
N VAL A 76 -17.23 -2.15 13.69
CA VAL A 76 -17.33 -2.82 14.99
C VAL A 76 -17.00 -4.32 14.89
N SER A 77 -17.66 -5.04 13.97
CA SER A 77 -17.38 -6.46 13.75
C SER A 77 -15.98 -6.67 13.18
N LYS A 78 -15.22 -7.64 13.69
CA LYS A 78 -13.90 -8.05 13.17
C LYS A 78 -14.02 -9.41 12.47
N GLU A 79 -13.83 -9.41 11.15
CA GLU A 79 -14.01 -10.59 10.30
C GLU A 79 -12.87 -11.60 10.38
N PHE A 80 -11.63 -11.14 10.64
CA PHE A 80 -10.46 -12.01 10.66
C PHE A 80 -9.92 -12.15 12.08
N LYS A 81 -9.93 -13.36 12.63
CA LYS A 81 -9.44 -13.69 13.97
C LYS A 81 -8.27 -14.67 13.90
N CYS A 82 -7.23 -14.41 14.67
CA CYS A 82 -6.09 -15.32 14.78
C CYS A 82 -6.50 -16.54 15.63
N ALA A 83 -6.07 -17.74 15.23
CA ALA A 83 -6.42 -18.97 15.94
C ALA A 83 -5.52 -19.23 17.17
N VAL A 84 -4.41 -18.50 17.31
CA VAL A 84 -3.37 -18.76 18.32
C VAL A 84 -3.11 -17.59 19.27
N CYS A 85 -3.81 -16.47 19.09
CA CYS A 85 -3.79 -15.33 20.01
C CYS A 85 -5.05 -14.47 19.81
N ASP A 86 -5.26 -13.48 20.66
CA ASP A 86 -6.44 -12.61 20.65
C ASP A 86 -6.43 -11.54 19.54
N TYR A 87 -5.54 -11.66 18.55
CA TYR A 87 -5.48 -10.70 17.45
C TYR A 87 -6.66 -10.84 16.49
N GLU A 88 -7.38 -9.74 16.29
CA GLU A 88 -8.47 -9.64 15.33
C GLU A 88 -8.41 -8.36 14.48
N THR A 89 -8.90 -8.43 13.24
CA THR A 89 -8.91 -7.29 12.32
C THR A 89 -9.93 -7.45 11.20
N ASN A 90 -10.32 -6.34 10.56
CA ASN A 90 -11.06 -6.34 9.29
C ASN A 90 -10.14 -6.19 8.07
N ASP A 91 -8.85 -5.94 8.29
CA ASP A 91 -7.88 -5.75 7.23
C ASP A 91 -7.24 -7.09 6.85
N LYS A 92 -7.74 -7.69 5.76
CA LYS A 92 -7.24 -8.96 5.22
C LYS A 92 -5.74 -8.96 4.97
N THR A 93 -5.16 -7.83 4.56
CA THR A 93 -3.71 -7.73 4.31
C THR A 93 -2.92 -7.78 5.62
N ARG A 94 -3.38 -7.08 6.67
CA ARG A 94 -2.78 -7.18 8.00
C ARG A 94 -2.92 -8.59 8.57
N PHE A 95 -4.09 -9.21 8.42
CA PHE A 95 -4.34 -10.58 8.88
C PHE A 95 -3.38 -11.58 8.22
N LYS A 96 -3.21 -11.54 6.89
CA LYS A 96 -2.29 -12.45 6.18
C LYS A 96 -0.84 -12.35 6.65
N ARG A 97 -0.40 -11.16 7.08
CA ARG A 97 0.96 -10.93 7.57
C ARG A 97 1.11 -11.24 9.06
N HIS A 98 0.03 -11.16 9.83
CA HIS A 98 0.06 -11.33 11.29
C HIS A 98 0.74 -12.64 11.74
N PRO A 99 0.50 -13.82 11.11
CA PRO A 99 1.16 -15.07 11.50
C PRO A 99 2.69 -15.03 11.50
N LEU A 100 3.31 -14.14 10.71
CA LEU A 100 4.77 -13.99 10.71
C LEU A 100 5.30 -13.50 12.06
N LYS A 101 4.50 -12.79 12.85
CA LYS A 101 4.89 -12.35 14.20
C LYS A 101 5.07 -13.53 15.15
N HIS A 102 4.26 -14.58 15.02
CA HIS A 102 4.41 -15.80 15.83
C HIS A 102 5.64 -16.62 15.46
N LYS A 103 6.13 -16.47 14.22
CA LYS A 103 7.35 -17.16 13.76
C LYS A 103 8.64 -16.47 14.21
N ILE A 104 8.56 -15.20 14.57
CA ILE A 104 9.71 -14.39 15.02
C ILE A 104 9.86 -14.45 16.55
N SER A 105 8.77 -14.68 17.29
CA SER A 105 8.80 -14.87 18.76
C SER A 105 9.15 -16.29 19.20
N LYS A 106 10.03 -16.99 18.48
CA LYS A 106 10.55 -18.32 18.87
C LYS A 106 12.06 -18.31 18.93
#